data_AF-A0A0F4G9S2-F1
#
_entry.id   AF-A0A0F4G9S2-F1
#
_cell.length_a   1.000
_cell.length_b   1.000
_cell.length_c   1.000
_cell.angle_alpha   90.00
_cell.angle_beta   90.00
_cell.angle_gamma   90.00
#
_symmetry.space_group_name_H-M   'P 1'
#
loop_
_entity.id
_entity.type
_entity.pdbx_description
1 polymer ?
#
loop_
_entity_poly.entity_id
_entity_poly.type
_entity_poly.pdbx_seq_one_letter_code
_entity_poly.pdbx_strand_id
1 'polypeptide(L)' 'MSTTNYNGVCHCKHHEWTIDLTPDQSKHILCHCDICKILGGGAYTLNQIVPCSALKITKGGELLNGKYSW' A
#
# COMPACT_ATOMS: atom_id res chain seq x y z
N MET A 1 -7.11 21.26 0.95
CA MET A 1 -8.04 20.26 0.39
C MET A 1 -8.43 19.31 1.50
N SER A 2 -9.70 18.94 1.64
CA SER A 2 -10.10 17.99 2.69
C SER A 2 -9.52 16.62 2.39
N THR A 3 -8.98 15.96 3.41
CA THR A 3 -8.53 14.56 3.33
C THR A 3 -9.64 13.66 3.88
N THR A 4 -9.64 12.41 3.42
CA THR A 4 -10.45 11.32 3.98
C THR A 4 -9.53 10.29 4.59
N ASN A 5 -9.83 9.86 5.81
CA ASN A 5 -9.08 8.82 6.49
C ASN A 5 -9.64 7.43 6.12
N TYR A 6 -8.75 6.49 5.80
CA TYR A 6 -9.08 5.11 5.49
C TYR A 6 -8.30 4.15 6.38
N ASN A 7 -8.95 3.05 6.77
CA ASN A 7 -8.33 1.94 7.50
C ASN A 7 -8.01 0.80 6.55
N GLY A 8 -6.78 0.30 6.60
CA GLY A 8 -6.33 -0.86 5.84
C GLY A 8 -5.87 -1.99 6.77
N VAL A 9 -6.08 -3.22 6.31
CA VAL A 9 -5.70 -4.44 7.01
C VAL A 9 -5.27 -5.49 6.00
N CYS A 10 -4.18 -6.21 6.26
CA CYS A 10 -3.79 -7.32 5.40
C CYS A 10 -4.73 -8.51 5.58
N HIS A 11 -4.80 -9.40 4.59
CA HIS A 11 -5.72 -10.54 4.62
C HIS A 11 -5.63 -11.39 5.89
N CYS A 12 -4.41 -11.62 6.41
CA CYS A 12 -4.18 -12.37 7.64
C CYS A 12 -4.36 -11.55 8.95
N LYS A 13 -4.71 -10.26 8.88
CA LYS A 13 -4.95 -9.36 10.02
C LYS A 13 -3.75 -9.12 10.95
N HIS A 14 -2.54 -9.44 10.49
CA HIS A 14 -1.31 -9.16 11.21
C HIS A 14 -0.88 -7.68 11.08
N HIS A 15 -0.97 -7.11 9.87
CA HIS A 15 -0.68 -5.71 9.60
C HIS A 15 -1.96 -4.87 9.49
N GLU A 16 -1.97 -3.72 10.14
CA GLU A 16 -3.03 -2.71 10.09
C GLU A 16 -2.41 -1.33 9.89
N TRP A 17 -3.09 -0.45 9.16
CA TRP A 17 -2.64 0.91 8.89
C TRP A 17 -3.80 1.87 8.70
N THR A 18 -3.52 3.16 8.91
CA THR A 18 -4.41 4.26 8.54
C THR A 18 -3.75 5.08 7.43
N ILE A 19 -4.55 5.62 6.52
CA ILE A 19 -4.06 6.49 5.47
C ILE A 19 -4.98 7.69 5.23
N ASP A 20 -4.40 8.88 5.15
CA ASP A 20 -5.13 10.12 4.85
C ASP A 20 -4.93 10.51 3.38
N LEU A 21 -6.00 10.47 2.58
CA LEU A 21 -5.94 10.74 1.14
C LEU A 21 -6.78 11.96 0.77
N THR A 22 -6.23 12.82 -0.09
CA THR A 22 -7.04 13.76 -0.87
C THR A 22 -7.74 13.02 -2.02
N PRO A 23 -8.81 13.59 -2.62
CA PRO A 23 -9.48 12.97 -3.77
C PRO A 23 -8.55 12.60 -4.93
N ASP A 24 -7.49 13.39 -5.17
CA ASP A 24 -6.51 13.11 -6.20
C ASP A 24 -5.55 11.96 -5.86
N GLN A 25 -5.28 11.75 -4.58
CA GLN A 25 -4.42 10.66 -4.08
C GLN A 25 -5.16 9.31 -4.01
N SER A 26 -6.50 9.31 -4.11
CA SER A 26 -7.33 8.09 -4.11
C SER A 26 -7.32 7.34 -5.45
N LYS A 27 -6.59 7.83 -6.46
CA LYS A 27 -6.50 7.19 -7.78
C LYS A 27 -5.70 5.88 -7.70
N HIS A 28 -6.10 4.93 -8.53
CA HIS A 28 -5.43 3.64 -8.65
C HIS A 28 -4.65 3.56 -9.96
N ILE A 29 -3.55 2.80 -9.93
CA ILE A 29 -2.69 2.55 -11.07
C ILE A 29 -2.81 1.07 -11.40
N LEU A 30 -3.31 0.77 -12.61
CA LEU A 30 -3.23 -0.58 -13.17
C LEU A 30 -1.82 -0.78 -13.74
N CYS A 31 -1.04 -1.64 -13.11
CA CYS A 31 0.35 -1.89 -13.49
C CYS A 31 0.51 -3.27 -14.12
N HIS A 32 1.35 -3.34 -15.16
CA HIS A 32 1.68 -4.57 -15.89
C HIS A 32 3.19 -4.81 -16.02
N CYS A 33 4.01 -4.11 -15.25
CA CYS A 33 5.45 -4.36 -15.24
C CYS A 33 5.75 -5.73 -14.62
N ASP A 34 6.87 -6.33 -15.00
CA ASP A 34 7.16 -7.71 -14.60
C ASP A 34 7.36 -7.86 -13.09
N ILE A 35 7.89 -6.84 -12.41
CA ILE A 35 7.99 -6.83 -10.94
C ILE A 35 6.59 -6.92 -10.31
N CYS A 36 5.64 -6.11 -10.77
CA CYS A 36 4.27 -6.15 -10.23
C CYS A 36 3.60 -7.49 -10.53
N LYS A 37 3.82 -8.10 -11.70
CA LYS A 37 3.33 -9.45 -11.99
C LYS A 37 3.89 -10.49 -11.02
N ILE A 38 5.19 -10.43 -10.73
CA ILE A 38 5.86 -11.35 -9.79
C ILE A 38 5.31 -11.17 -8.38
N LEU A 39 5.20 -9.93 -7.89
CA LEU A 39 4.74 -9.63 -6.54
C LEU A 39 3.25 -9.94 -6.33
N GLY A 40 2.41 -9.65 -7.32
CA GLY A 40 0.97 -9.85 -7.25
C GLY A 40 0.50 -11.25 -7.67
N GLY A 41 1.34 -12.02 -8.37
CA GLY A 41 1.01 -13.35 -8.89
C GLY A 41 0.02 -13.36 -10.07
N GLY A 42 -0.30 -12.19 -10.64
CA GLY A 42 -1.26 -12.02 -11.74
C GLY A 42 -0.67 -11.28 -12.95
N ALA A 43 -1.40 -11.23 -14.06
CA ALA A 43 -0.98 -10.51 -15.27
C ALA A 43 -0.90 -8.98 -15.08
N TYR A 44 -1.66 -8.47 -14.11
CA TYR A 44 -1.73 -7.06 -13.71
C TYR A 44 -1.87 -6.96 -12.19
N THR A 45 -1.50 -5.81 -11.62
CA THR A 45 -1.84 -5.44 -10.25
C THR A 45 -2.50 -4.06 -10.21
N LEU A 46 -3.31 -3.83 -9.19
CA LEU A 46 -3.86 -2.51 -8.89
C LEU A 46 -3.10 -1.93 -7.69
N ASN A 47 -2.37 -0.84 -7.92
CA ASN A 47 -1.53 -0.20 -6.92
C ASN A 47 -2.02 1.22 -6.62
N GLN A 48 -1.65 1.75 -5.46
CA GLN A 48 -1.80 3.18 -5.14
C GLN A 48 -0.44 3.74 -4.73
N ILE A 49 -0.10 4.92 -5.24
CA ILE A 49 1.13 5.64 -4.87
C ILE A 49 0.71 6.88 -4.09
N VAL A 50 1.22 7.00 -2.88
CA VAL A 50 0.81 7.99 -1.88
C VAL A 50 2.04 8.55 -1.17
N PRO A 51 2.01 9.79 -0.67
CA PRO A 51 3.12 10.31 0.14
C PRO A 51 3.34 9.46 1.39
N CYS A 52 4.60 9.21 1.77
CA CYS A 52 4.90 8.44 2.99
C CYS A 52 4.28 9.08 4.25
N SER A 53 4.19 10.41 4.30
CA SER A 53 3.57 11.14 5.40
C SER A 53 2.06 10.90 5.55
N ALA A 54 1.40 10.39 4.51
CA ALA A 54 -0.02 10.05 4.54
C ALA A 54 -0.28 8.67 5.18
N LEU A 55 0.73 7.80 5.23
CA LEU A 55 0.61 6.43 5.73
C LEU A 55 1.08 6.35 7.18
N LYS A 56 0.26 5.72 8.03
CA LYS A 56 0.64 5.36 9.39
C LYS A 56 0.33 3.88 9.63
N ILE A 57 1.38 3.08 9.83
CA ILE A 57 1.22 1.70 10.29
C ILE A 57 0.77 1.72 11.76
N THR A 58 -0.34 1.05 12.07
CA THR A 58 -0.92 1.01 13.41
C THR A 58 -0.71 -0.33 14.12
N LYS A 59 -0.46 -1.40 13.36
CA LYS A 59 -0.12 -2.73 13.87
C LYS A 59 0.74 -3.49 12.85
N GLY A 60 1.66 -4.32 13.34
CA GLY A 60 2.72 -4.91 12.51
C GLY A 60 3.79 -3.87 12.20
N GLY A 61 4.50 -4.04 11.08
CA GLY A 61 5.57 -3.11 10.68
C GLY A 61 6.97 -3.53 11.11
N GLU A 62 7.11 -4.74 11.62
CA GLU A 62 8.38 -5.45 11.58
C GLU A 62 8.81 -5.49 10.10
N LEU A 63 10.02 -5.04 9.79
CA LEU A 63 10.61 -5.31 8.49
C LEU A 63 10.58 -6.83 8.32
N LEU A 64 9.86 -7.36 7.33
CA LEU A 64 9.93 -8.77 6.99
C LEU A 64 11.41 -9.09 6.75
N ASN A 65 12.04 -9.73 7.73
CA ASN A 65 13.48 -9.87 7.88
C ASN A 65 14.22 -10.01 6.53
N GLY A 66 14.87 -8.92 6.12
CA GLY A 66 16.06 -8.95 5.25
C GLY A 66 15.92 -9.32 3.78
N LYS A 67 14.72 -9.49 3.20
CA LYS A 67 14.62 -9.82 1.75
C LYS A 67 14.64 -8.62 0.80
N TYR A 68 14.30 -7.44 1.29
CA TYR A 68 14.26 -6.22 0.47
C TYR A 68 14.73 -5.02 1.30
N SER A 69 16.01 -5.04 1.69
CA SER A 69 16.74 -3.82 2.03
C SER A 69 17.03 -3.07 0.74
N TRP A 70 16.68 -1.78 0.71
CA TRP A 70 17.03 -0.86 -0.38
C TRP A 70 18.54 -0.71 -0.51
#